data_AF-A0A0A2A255-F1
#
_entry.id   AF-A0A0A2A255-F1
#
_cell.length_a   1.000
_cell.length_b   1.000
_cell.length_c   1.000
_cell.angle_alpha   90.00
_cell.angle_beta   90.00
_cell.angle_gamma   90.00
#
_symmetry.space_group_name_H-M   'P 1'
#
loop_
_entity.id
_entity.type
_entity.pdbx_description
1 polymer ?
#
loop_
_entity_poly.entity_id
_entity_poly.type
_entity_poly.pdbx_seq_one_letter_code
_entity_poly.pdbx_strand_id
1 'polypeptide(L)' 'MNNCVSRKMIIYLLNEAGLDDSSIALGIKLSIKNNTPLPILLWSYGMLTIEELDKLYSCLFQKME' A
#
# COMPACT_ATOMS: atom_id res chain seq x y z
N MET A 1 -10.64 -2.30 -11.54
CA MET A 1 -9.47 -1.38 -11.48
C MET A 1 -8.19 -2.21 -11.38
N ASN A 2 -7.08 -1.76 -11.98
CA ASN A 2 -5.80 -2.47 -11.98
C ASN A 2 -5.19 -2.46 -10.57
N ASN A 3 -5.22 -3.59 -9.87
CA ASN A 3 -4.49 -3.80 -8.60
C ASN A 3 -2.98 -3.98 -8.86
N CYS A 4 -2.37 -3.07 -9.61
CA CYS A 4 -0.95 -3.12 -9.94
C CYS A 4 -0.12 -2.73 -8.73
N VAL A 5 0.22 -3.73 -7.92
CA VAL A 5 1.22 -3.64 -6.86
C VAL A 5 2.58 -3.38 -7.52
N SER A 6 3.18 -2.22 -7.22
CA SER A 6 4.50 -1.87 -7.75
C SER A 6 5.60 -2.24 -6.76
N ARG A 7 6.82 -2.48 -7.26
CA ARG A 7 7.99 -2.72 -6.39
C ARG A 7 8.22 -1.56 -5.41
N LYS A 8 8.03 -0.31 -5.88
CA LYS A 8 8.18 0.90 -5.06
C LYS A 8 7.19 0.92 -3.88
N MET A 9 5.94 0.50 -4.12
CA MET A 9 4.92 0.34 -3.08
C MET A 9 5.37 -0.68 -2.03
N ILE A 10 5.83 -1.86 -2.46
CA ILE A 10 6.27 -2.92 -1.54
C ILE A 10 7.46 -2.46 -0.69
N ILE A 11 8.45 -1.78 -1.30
CA ILE A 11 9.60 -1.23 -0.57
C ILE A 11 9.14 -0.23 0.49
N TYR A 12 8.21 0.67 0.16
CA TYR A 12 7.67 1.62 1.13
C TYR A 12 6.96 0.89 2.28
N LEU A 13 6.09 -0.07 1.98
CA LEU A 13 5.33 -0.79 2.99
C LEU A 13 6.25 -1.55 3.96
N LEU A 14 7.33 -2.16 3.46
CA LEU A 14 8.31 -2.87 4.29
C LEU A 14 9.18 -1.93 5.12
N ASN A 15 9.74 -0.88 4.52
CA ASN A 15 10.79 -0.08 5.16
C ASN A 15 10.25 1.15 5.89
N GLU A 16 9.25 1.82 5.33
CA GLU A 16 8.73 3.08 5.89
C GLU A 16 7.52 2.83 6.78
N ALA A 17 6.57 1.99 6.34
CA ALA A 17 5.38 1.64 7.13
C ALA A 17 5.62 0.49 8.13
N GLY A 18 6.79 -0.16 8.07
CA GLY A 18 7.17 -1.24 9.00
C GLY A 18 6.28 -2.48 8.93
N LEU A 19 5.54 -2.70 7.84
CA LEU A 19 4.70 -3.88 7.66
C LEU A 19 5.58 -5.09 7.33
N ASP A 20 5.24 -6.23 7.92
CA ASP A 20 5.89 -7.49 7.58
C ASP A 20 5.33 -8.09 6.27
N ASP A 21 6.09 -9.01 5.66
CA ASP A 21 5.70 -9.69 4.42
C ASP A 21 4.35 -10.39 4.52
N SER A 22 3.97 -10.93 5.68
CA SER A 22 2.69 -11.63 5.86
C SER A 22 1.51 -10.65 5.84
N SER A 23 1.66 -9.51 6.51
CA SER A 23 0.68 -8.41 6.49
C SER A 23 0.48 -7.87 5.07
N ILE A 24 1.57 -7.65 4.34
CA ILE A 24 1.51 -7.20 2.94
C ILE A 24 0.85 -8.27 2.05
N ALA A 25 1.24 -9.54 2.18
CA ALA A 25 0.67 -10.64 1.40
C ALA A 25 -0.84 -10.81 1.66
N LEU A 26 -1.28 -10.64 2.91
CA LEU A 26 -2.70 -10.64 3.27
C LEU A 26 -3.44 -9.46 2.63
N GLY A 27 -2.87 -8.26 2.73
CA GLY A 27 -3.41 -7.06 2.09
C GLY A 27 -3.60 -7.23 0.58
N ILE A 28 -2.62 -7.82 -0.12
CA ILE A 28 -2.71 -8.09 -1.56
C ILE A 28 -3.86 -9.05 -1.87
N LYS A 29 -3.98 -10.15 -1.12
CA LYS A 29 -5.08 -11.12 -1.30
C LYS A 29 -6.44 -10.47 -1.13
N LEU A 30 -6.60 -9.66 -0.08
CA LEU A 30 -7.86 -8.95 0.19
C LEU A 30 -8.13 -7.85 -0.84
N SER A 31 -7.10 -7.16 -1.34
CA SER A 31 -7.19 -6.14 -2.39
C SER A 31 -7.73 -6.72 -3.69
N ILE A 32 -7.22 -7.89 -4.08
CA ILE A 32 -7.70 -8.65 -5.24
C ILE A 32 -9.15 -9.09 -5.03
N LYS A 33 -9.46 -9.70 -3.87
CA LYS A 33 -10.79 -10.20 -3.56
C LYS A 33 -11.86 -9.11 -3.58
N ASN A 34 -11.56 -7.93 -3.03
CA ASN A 34 -12.51 -6.83 -2.90
C ASN A 34 -12.49 -5.85 -4.09
N ASN A 35 -11.61 -6.04 -5.08
CA ASN A 35 -11.34 -5.09 -6.17
C ASN A 35 -10.98 -3.68 -5.66
N THR A 36 -10.31 -3.61 -4.50
CA THR A 36 -9.94 -2.35 -3.83
C THR A 36 -8.44 -2.16 -3.93
N PRO A 37 -7.93 -0.95 -4.24
CA PRO A 37 -6.49 -0.68 -4.23
C PRO A 37 -5.85 -1.05 -2.89
N LEU A 38 -4.71 -1.74 -2.94
CA LEU A 38 -3.96 -2.17 -1.76
C LEU A 38 -3.77 -1.05 -0.71
N PRO A 39 -3.37 0.20 -1.06
CA PRO A 39 -3.18 1.27 -0.08
C PRO A 39 -4.45 1.59 0.71
N ILE A 40 -5.57 1.72 0.00
CA ILE A 40 -6.88 2.05 0.59
C ILE A 40 -7.34 0.93 1.51
N LEU A 41 -7.10 -0.31 1.10
CA LEU A 41 -7.45 -1.48 1.89
C LEU A 41 -6.62 -1.53 3.18
N LEU A 42 -5.30 -1.37 3.11
CA LEU A 42 -4.44 -1.40 4.28
C LEU A 42 -4.85 -0.34 5.32
N TRP A 43 -5.16 0.89 4.87
CA TRP A 43 -5.70 1.94 5.74
C TRP A 43 -7.06 1.57 6.35
N SER A 44 -7.99 1.04 5.54
CA SER A 44 -9.32 0.64 6.03
C SER A 44 -9.27 -0.47 7.09
N TYR A 45 -8.21 -1.28 7.12
CA TYR A 45 -7.98 -2.33 8.12
C TYR A 45 -7.08 -1.86 9.28
N GLY A 46 -6.69 -0.57 9.31
CA GLY A 46 -5.84 0.00 10.35
C GLY A 46 -4.36 -0.39 10.26
N MET A 47 -3.92 -0.97 9.14
CA MET A 47 -2.52 -1.32 8.88
C MET A 47 -1.68 -0.13 8.39
N LEU A 48 -2.35 0.95 7.97
CA LEU A 48 -1.73 2.22 7.67
C LEU A 48 -2.50 3.33 8.38
N THR A 49 -1.77 4.29 8.93
CA THR A 49 -2.33 5.59 9.30
C THR A 49 -2.65 6.41 8.06
N ILE A 50 -3.47 7.46 8.22
CA ILE A 50 -3.77 8.39 7.14
C ILE A 50 -2.50 9.12 6.64
N GLU A 51 -1.54 9.38 7.54
CA GLU A 51 -0.26 10.03 7.21
C GLU A 51 0.65 9.10 6.40
N GLU A 52 0.72 7.81 6.75
CA GLU A 52 1.48 6.83 5.97
C GLU A 52 0.86 6.55 4.61
N LEU A 53 -0.47 6.58 4.53
CA LEU A 53 -1.21 6.49 3.27
C LEU A 53 -0.87 7.67 2.36
N ASP A 54 -0.91 8.90 2.88
CA ASP A 54 -0.56 10.11 2.14
C ASP A 54 0.88 10.07 1.62
N LYS A 55 1.84 9.73 2.49
CA LYS A 55 3.25 9.56 2.11
C LYS A 55 3.45 8.47 1.06
N LEU A 56 2.71 7.36 1.15
CA LEU A 56 2.76 6.30 0.13
C LEU A 56 2.31 6.83 -1.23
N TYR A 57 1.20 7.56 -1.31
CA TYR A 57 0.75 8.19 -2.55
C TYR A 57 1.74 9.23 -3.07
N SER A 58 2.27 10.08 -2.19
CA SER A 58 3.33 11.04 -2.53
C SER A 58 4.55 10.34 -3.10
N CYS A 59 5.01 9.25 -2.49
CA CYS A 59 6.12 8.44 -2.97
C CYS A 59 5.83 7.82 -4.34
N LEU A 60 4.63 7.29 -4.56
CA LEU A 60 4.27 6.62 -5.82
C LEU A 60 4.08 7.58 -6.99
N PHE A 61 3.56 8.78 -6.72
CA PHE A 61 3.12 9.73 -7.73
C PHE A 61 3.93 11.02 -7.75
N GLN A 62 5.00 11.13 -6.95
CA GLN A 62 5.98 12.22 -7.09
C GLN A 62 6.51 12.22 -8.52
N LYS A 63 5.98 13.15 -9.31
CA LYS A 63 6.53 13.57 -10.58
C LYS A 63 7.85 14.25 -10.23
N MET A 64 8.98 13.74 -10.73
CA MET A 64 10.17 14.57 -10.87
C MET A 64 9.74 15.75 -11.75
N GLU A 65 9.72 16.94 -11.16
CA GLU A 65 9.89 18.19 -11.89
C GLU A 65 11.29 18.25 -12.51
#